data_AF-A0A946ABA9-F1
#
_entry.id   AF-A0A946ABA9-F1
#
_cell.length_a   1.000
_cell.length_b   1.000
_cell.length_c   1.000
_cell.angle_alpha   90.00
_cell.angle_beta   90.00
_cell.angle_gamma   90.00
#
_symmetry.space_group_name_H-M   'P 1'
#
loop_
_entity.id
_entity.type
_entity.pdbx_description
1 polymer ?
#
loop_
_entity_poly.entity_id
_entity_poly.type
_entity_poly.pdbx_seq_one_letter_code
_entity_poly.pdbx_strand_id
1 'polypeptide(L)'
;MMTTQVSCLSGDANVPSINEAIDREGVVIIDNFFSDAWLNRYNDEVQPLIEAHNRTYTGVEMFDDFLGYNTVRLQGLAAKTPAFVDALIDPHLLAS
;
A
#
# COMPACT_ATOMS: atom_id res chain seq x y z
N MET A 1 -7.75 -30.29 -4.96
CA MET A 1 -7.41 -28.86 -5.13
C MET A 1 -6.11 -28.64 -4.41
N MET A 2 -5.08 -28.12 -5.07
CA MET A 2 -3.87 -27.65 -4.37
C MET A 2 -4.22 -26.32 -3.72
N THR A 3 -4.06 -26.23 -2.41
CA THR A 3 -4.17 -24.97 -1.67
C THR A 3 -2.88 -24.22 -1.90
N THR A 4 -2.88 -23.21 -2.77
CA THR A 4 -1.74 -22.30 -2.89
C THR A 4 -1.70 -21.45 -1.63
N GLN A 5 -0.68 -21.65 -0.80
CA GLN A 5 -0.42 -20.81 0.36
C GLN A 5 0.53 -19.69 -0.06
N VAL A 6 0.17 -18.46 0.25
CA VAL A 6 1.02 -17.29 0.00
C VAL A 6 2.19 -17.31 0.98
N SER A 7 3.41 -17.11 0.48
CA SER A 7 4.60 -16.93 1.29
C SER A 7 4.48 -15.66 2.13
N CYS A 8 4.66 -15.81 3.44
CA CYS A 8 4.84 -14.70 4.37
C CYS A 8 6.32 -14.63 4.78
N LEU A 9 6.96 -13.50 4.52
CA LEU A 9 8.34 -13.23 4.88
C LEU A 9 8.41 -12.19 6.00
N SER A 10 9.47 -12.21 6.80
CA SER A 10 9.72 -11.16 7.79
C SER A 10 10.05 -9.83 7.12
N GLY A 11 9.77 -8.70 7.77
CA GLY A 11 10.19 -7.36 7.34
C GLY A 11 11.70 -7.20 7.14
N ASP A 12 12.50 -8.07 7.75
CA ASP A 12 13.96 -8.12 7.56
C ASP A 12 14.40 -9.04 6.40
N ALA A 13 13.46 -9.54 5.60
CA ALA A 13 13.77 -10.41 4.47
C ALA A 13 14.57 -9.67 3.41
N ASN A 14 15.58 -10.34 2.86
CA ASN A 14 16.38 -9.78 1.79
C ASN A 14 15.62 -9.82 0.44
N VAL A 15 16.00 -8.93 -0.46
CA VAL A 15 15.41 -8.79 -1.80
C VAL A 15 15.43 -10.10 -2.61
N PRO A 16 16.52 -10.88 -2.65
CA PRO A 16 16.51 -12.18 -3.34
C PRO A 16 15.41 -13.14 -2.87
N SER A 17 15.17 -13.25 -1.56
CA SER A 17 14.11 -14.10 -1.02
C SER A 17 12.70 -13.59 -1.36
N ILE A 18 12.52 -12.26 -1.39
CA ILE A 18 11.27 -11.63 -1.83
C ILE A 18 11.01 -11.94 -3.30
N ASN A 19 12.02 -11.77 -4.17
CA ASN A 19 11.91 -12.04 -5.61
C ASN A 19 11.63 -13.52 -5.89
N GLU A 20 12.29 -14.45 -5.19
CA GLU A 20 12.03 -15.89 -5.35
C GLU A 20 10.57 -16.25 -5.02
N ALA A 21 10.00 -15.65 -3.96
CA ALA A 21 8.60 -15.87 -3.60
C ALA A 21 7.66 -15.31 -4.68
N ILE A 22 7.94 -14.10 -5.19
CA ILE A 22 7.16 -13.49 -6.28
C ILE A 22 7.24 -14.33 -7.56
N ASP A 23 8.42 -14.81 -7.95
CA ASP A 23 8.59 -15.62 -9.16
C ASP A 23 7.82 -16.95 -9.08
N ARG A 24 7.73 -17.55 -7.89
CA ARG A 24 7.06 -18.83 -7.67
C ARG A 24 5.54 -18.68 -7.54
N GLU A 25 5.08 -17.66 -6.83
CA GLU A 25 3.69 -17.55 -6.36
C GLU A 25 2.93 -16.36 -6.96
N GLY A 26 3.62 -15.45 -7.64
CA GLY A 26 3.07 -14.19 -8.17
C GLY A 26 2.74 -13.16 -7.09
N VAL A 27 2.92 -13.49 -5.81
CA VAL A 27 2.59 -12.67 -4.65
C VAL A 27 3.42 -13.08 -3.44
N VAL A 28 3.75 -12.12 -2.58
CA VAL A 28 4.38 -12.34 -1.29
C VAL A 28 3.79 -11.36 -0.27
N ILE A 29 3.63 -11.79 0.98
CA ILE A 29 3.30 -10.91 2.11
C ILE A 29 4.58 -10.67 2.89
N ILE A 30 4.89 -9.41 3.21
CA ILE A 30 6.01 -9.07 4.08
C ILE A 30 5.43 -8.58 5.42
N ASP A 31 5.58 -9.38 6.45
CA ASP A 31 5.10 -9.11 7.80
C ASP A 31 5.92 -7.97 8.42
N ASN A 32 5.23 -6.99 9.02
CA ASN A 32 5.85 -5.82 9.66
C ASN A 32 6.78 -5.02 8.72
N PHE A 33 6.43 -4.92 7.43
CA PHE A 33 7.19 -4.11 6.46
C PHE A 33 7.36 -2.65 6.91
N PHE A 34 6.29 -2.06 7.45
CA PHE A 34 6.36 -0.78 8.14
C PHE A 34 6.24 -0.98 9.65
N SER A 35 7.03 -0.24 10.42
CA SER A 35 6.92 -0.22 11.87
C SER A 35 5.63 0.43 12.35
N ASP A 36 5.16 0.07 13.54
CA ASP A 36 3.99 0.70 14.18
C ASP A 36 4.14 2.23 14.29
N ALA A 37 5.35 2.72 14.56
CA ALA A 37 5.62 4.15 14.63
C ALA A 37 5.42 4.84 13.27
N TRP A 38 5.85 4.21 12.19
CA TRP A 38 5.60 4.72 10.84
C TRP A 38 4.11 4.67 10.49
N LEU A 39 3.42 3.55 10.81
CA LEU A 39 2.00 3.38 10.55
C LEU A 39 1.15 4.44 11.28
N ASN A 40 1.45 4.70 12.56
CA ASN A 40 0.75 5.73 13.32
C ASN A 40 0.93 7.12 12.70
N ARG A 41 2.16 7.50 12.35
CA ARG A 41 2.44 8.78 11.68
C ARG A 41 1.72 8.88 10.33
N TYR A 42 1.80 7.85 9.50
CA TYR A 42 1.11 7.83 8.20
C TYR A 42 -0.40 7.96 8.37
N ASN A 43 -1.00 7.22 9.31
CA ASN A 43 -2.43 7.28 9.62
C ASN A 43 -2.84 8.68 10.11
N ASP A 44 -2.06 9.32 10.99
CA ASP A 44 -2.32 10.68 11.46
C ASP A 44 -2.27 11.70 10.31
N GLU A 45 -1.41 11.48 9.31
CA GLU A 45 -1.31 12.33 8.11
C GLU A 45 -2.48 12.10 7.13
N VAL A 46 -2.93 10.85 6.92
CA VAL A 46 -4.01 10.54 5.96
C VAL A 46 -5.40 10.76 6.52
N GLN A 47 -5.62 10.55 7.82
CA GLN A 47 -6.95 10.53 8.42
C GLN A 47 -7.73 11.83 8.17
N PRO A 48 -7.15 13.04 8.36
CA PRO A 48 -7.85 14.29 8.05
C PRO A 48 -8.18 14.44 6.55
N LEU A 49 -7.36 13.86 5.66
CA LEU A 49 -7.59 13.88 4.22
C LEU A 49 -8.75 12.96 3.83
N ILE A 50 -8.88 11.81 4.51
CA ILE A 50 -10.02 10.89 4.36
C ILE A 50 -11.30 11.56 4.85
N GLU A 51 -11.27 12.16 6.04
CA GLU A 51 -12.43 12.83 6.64
C GLU A 51 -12.91 14.03 5.82
N ALA A 52 -12.00 14.74 5.16
CA ALA A 52 -12.35 15.81 4.23
C ALA A 52 -12.92 15.32 2.89
N HIS A 53 -12.85 14.00 2.60
CA HIS A 53 -13.33 13.41 1.36
C HIS A 53 -14.74 12.85 1.48
N ASN A 54 -15.65 13.39 0.67
CA ASN A 54 -16.99 12.83 0.51
C ASN A 54 -17.03 11.93 -0.71
N ARG A 55 -17.01 10.60 -0.50
CA ARG A 55 -17.20 9.54 -1.51
C ARG A 55 -16.09 9.43 -2.57
N THR A 56 -16.23 8.48 -3.48
CA THR A 56 -15.47 8.50 -4.73
C THR A 56 -15.91 9.70 -5.56
N TYR A 57 -14.99 10.60 -5.85
CA TYR A 57 -15.24 11.74 -6.74
C TYR A 57 -14.04 11.95 -7.66
N THR A 58 -14.08 11.30 -8.80
CA THR A 58 -13.08 11.44 -9.87
C THR A 58 -13.39 12.60 -10.81
N GLY A 59 -14.59 13.18 -10.72
CA GLY A 59 -15.10 14.19 -11.65
C GLY A 59 -15.68 13.60 -12.94
N VAL A 60 -15.73 12.27 -13.06
CA VAL A 60 -16.30 11.54 -14.20
C VAL A 60 -17.23 10.44 -13.67
N GLU A 61 -18.53 10.59 -13.89
CA GLU A 61 -19.57 9.72 -13.35
C GLU A 61 -19.35 8.23 -13.65
N MET A 62 -18.94 7.90 -14.88
CA MET A 62 -18.62 6.52 -15.27
C MET A 62 -17.54 5.88 -14.39
N PHE A 63 -16.52 6.65 -14.00
CA PHE A 63 -15.47 6.14 -13.12
C PHE A 63 -15.96 6.05 -11.68
N ASP A 64 -16.78 6.99 -11.23
CA ASP A 64 -17.35 6.94 -9.88
C ASP A 64 -18.27 5.71 -9.70
N ASP A 65 -19.05 5.35 -10.73
CA ASP A 65 -19.86 4.13 -10.76
C ASP A 65 -19.00 2.86 -10.72
N PHE A 66 -17.94 2.79 -11.55
CA PHE A 66 -17.06 1.64 -11.60
C PHE A 66 -16.32 1.40 -10.27
N LEU A 67 -15.87 2.48 -9.63
CA LEU A 67 -15.09 2.44 -8.40
C LEU A 67 -15.94 2.30 -7.13
N GLY A 68 -17.24 2.60 -7.24
CA GLY A 68 -18.19 2.55 -6.16
C GLY A 68 -18.15 3.79 -5.25
N TYR A 69 -19.33 4.22 -4.81
CA TYR A 69 -19.51 5.47 -4.03
C TYR A 69 -19.06 5.37 -2.56
N ASN A 70 -18.81 4.18 -2.03
CA ASN A 70 -18.37 4.02 -0.64
C ASN A 70 -16.83 4.04 -0.48
N THR A 71 -16.09 4.11 -1.58
CA THR A 71 -14.63 4.10 -1.58
C THR A 71 -14.10 5.53 -1.42
N VAL A 72 -13.09 5.75 -0.58
CA VAL A 72 -12.33 7.01 -0.55
C VAL A 72 -11.03 6.79 -1.31
N ARG A 73 -10.74 7.65 -2.30
CA ARG A 73 -9.51 7.57 -3.11
C ARG A 73 -8.67 8.82 -2.95
N LEU A 74 -7.65 8.74 -2.12
CA LEU A 74 -6.65 9.80 -1.97
C LEU A 74 -5.55 9.64 -3.04
N GLN A 75 -5.51 10.57 -3.99
CA GLN A 75 -4.44 10.64 -4.98
C GLN A 75 -3.35 11.63 -4.56
N GLY A 76 -2.15 11.46 -5.10
CA GLY A 76 -1.03 12.40 -4.87
C GLY A 76 -0.52 12.40 -3.43
N LEU A 77 -0.48 11.23 -2.78
CA LEU A 77 -0.02 11.08 -1.39
C LEU A 77 1.40 11.66 -1.17
N ALA A 78 2.31 11.50 -2.13
CA ALA A 78 3.66 12.08 -2.04
C ALA A 78 3.67 13.60 -1.82
N ALA A 79 2.64 14.33 -2.26
CA ALA A 79 2.51 15.77 -2.05
C ALA A 79 1.76 16.15 -0.76
N LYS A 80 1.17 15.18 -0.05
CA LYS A 80 0.25 15.39 1.08
C LYS A 80 0.74 14.76 2.38
N THR A 81 1.54 13.71 2.30
CA THR A 81 1.93 12.87 3.42
C THR A 81 3.44 12.62 3.38
N PRO A 82 4.24 13.37 4.16
CA PRO A 82 5.68 13.14 4.26
C PRO A 82 6.05 11.68 4.57
N ALA A 83 5.27 10.99 5.41
CA ALA A 83 5.51 9.58 5.72
C ALA A 83 5.48 8.68 4.48
N PHE A 84 4.61 8.99 3.50
CA PHE A 84 4.55 8.23 2.23
C PHE A 84 5.80 8.42 1.37
N VAL A 85 6.47 9.56 1.46
CA VAL A 85 7.74 9.77 0.74
C VAL A 85 8.80 8.81 1.27
N ASP A 86 8.84 8.57 2.58
CA ASP A 86 9.75 7.60 3.20
C ASP A 86 9.49 6.18 2.67
N ALA A 87 8.21 5.81 2.48
CA ALA A 87 7.85 4.52 1.88
C ALA A 87 8.30 4.40 0.41
N LEU A 88 8.19 5.47 -0.39
CA LEU A 88 8.61 5.45 -1.80
C LEU A 88 10.12 5.22 -2.00
N ILE A 89 10.92 5.52 -0.98
CA ILE A 89 12.38 5.34 -1.02
C ILE A 89 12.85 4.10 -0.25
N ASP A 90 11.93 3.22 0.14
CA ASP A 90 12.28 1.99 0.85
C ASP A 90 13.19 1.09 -0.04
N PRO A 91 14.35 0.64 0.47
CA PRO A 91 15.29 -0.16 -0.32
C PRO A 91 14.70 -1.45 -0.89
N HIS A 92 13.75 -2.09 -0.18
CA HIS A 92 13.11 -3.30 -0.67
C HIS A 92 12.20 -3.02 -1.88
N LEU A 93 11.59 -1.84 -1.96
CA LEU A 93 10.76 -1.43 -3.10
C LEU A 93 11.59 -0.92 -4.29
N LEU A 94 12.77 -0.35 -4.03
CA LEU A 94 13.64 0.18 -5.09
C LEU A 94 14.51 -0.89 -5.75
N ALA A 95 14.70 -2.04 -5.09
CA ALA A 95 15.56 -3.12 -5.55
C ALA A 95 14.85 -4.20 -6.37
N SER A 96 13.56 -3.99 -6.69
CA SER A 96 12.74 -4.85 -7.55
C SER A 96 13.13 -4.73 -9.02
#